data_AF-Q21JN7-F1
#
_entry.id   AF-Q21JN7-F1
#
_cell.length_a   1.000
_cell.length_b   1.000
_cell.length_c   1.000
_cell.angle_alpha   90.00
_cell.angle_beta   90.00
_cell.angle_gamma   90.00
#
_symmetry.space_group_name_H-M   'P 1'
#
loop_
_entity.id
_entity.type
_entity.pdbx_description
1 polymer ?
#
loop_
_entity_poly.entity_id
_entity_poly.type
_entity_poly.pdbx_seq_one_letter_code
_entity_poly.pdbx_strand_id
1 'polypeptide(L)'
;MPEKLLSALVAGIVAIGISLISAYFQRRAFRQAVESKYSEKLIDLRFDNYQSAFEIVGKISLTKGRRSQKDTLKSITEELRSWHCGPASMVMSSKSQNAYNRLRRRLISTYESGLELNDDQSNAEKLFSAISDFRHALKFDLRLLFNELESEKFDAHSE
;
A
#
# COMPACT_ATOMS: atom_id res chain seq x y z
N MET A 1 -33.22 57.62 -1.22
CA MET A 1 -31.78 57.38 -1.45
C MET A 1 -31.11 56.48 -0.40
N PRO A 2 -31.33 56.64 0.93
CA PRO A 2 -30.66 55.81 1.94
C PRO A 2 -31.06 54.32 1.89
N GLU A 3 -32.30 54.00 1.54
CA GLU A 3 -32.79 52.61 1.44
C GLU A 3 -32.08 51.78 0.36
N LYS A 4 -31.74 52.41 -0.77
CA LYS A 4 -30.98 51.76 -1.85
C LYS A 4 -29.54 51.46 -1.41
N LEU A 5 -28.97 52.33 -0.59
CA LEU A 5 -27.62 52.21 -0.05
C LEU A 5 -27.55 51.11 1.03
N LEU A 6 -28.58 51.02 1.88
CA LEU A 6 -28.74 49.94 2.86
C LEU A 6 -28.92 48.58 2.17
N SER A 7 -29.76 48.52 1.12
CA SER A 7 -30.00 47.30 0.35
C SER A 7 -28.73 46.83 -0.38
N ALA A 8 -27.96 47.74 -0.98
CA ALA A 8 -26.68 47.42 -1.61
C ALA A 8 -25.63 46.91 -0.60
N LEU A 9 -25.60 47.49 0.61
CA LEU A 9 -24.71 47.04 1.69
C LEU A 9 -25.05 45.61 2.14
N VAL A 10 -26.33 45.32 2.38
CA VAL A 10 -26.81 43.98 2.76
C VAL A 10 -26.52 42.96 1.65
N ALA A 11 -26.77 43.33 0.38
CA ALA A 11 -26.44 42.48 -0.76
C ALA A 11 -24.95 42.18 -0.85
N GLY A 12 -24.08 43.17 -0.58
CA GLY A 12 -22.63 42.99 -0.53
C GLY A 12 -22.18 42.00 0.55
N ILE A 13 -22.73 42.12 1.77
CA ILE A 13 -22.41 41.22 2.89
C ILE A 13 -22.87 39.79 2.59
N VAL A 14 -24.08 39.63 2.05
CA VAL A 14 -24.62 38.32 1.66
C VAL A 14 -23.79 37.69 0.54
N ALA A 15 -23.38 38.48 -0.46
CA ALA A 15 -22.52 37.99 -1.55
C ALA A 15 -21.15 37.52 -1.03
N ILE A 16 -20.54 38.26 -0.10
CA ILE A 16 -19.27 37.87 0.54
C ILE A 16 -19.46 36.58 1.35
N GLY A 17 -20.56 36.47 2.11
CA GLY A 17 -20.88 35.27 2.88
C GLY A 17 -21.03 34.03 1.99
N ILE A 18 -21.81 34.13 0.92
CA ILE A 18 -22.00 33.04 -0.05
C ILE A 18 -20.68 32.68 -0.72
N SER A 19 -19.86 33.67 -1.11
CA SER A 19 -18.57 33.44 -1.73
C SER A 19 -17.59 32.69 -0.82
N LEU A 20 -17.57 33.01 0.48
CA LEU A 20 -16.70 32.33 1.45
C LEU A 20 -17.14 30.89 1.69
N ILE A 21 -18.45 30.66 1.84
CA ILE A 21 -19.02 29.32 1.99
C ILE A 21 -18.73 28.49 0.74
N SER A 22 -19.00 29.02 -0.45
CA SER A 22 -18.74 28.34 -1.72
C SER A 22 -17.25 28.00 -1.89
N ALA A 23 -16.35 28.93 -1.59
CA ALA A 23 -14.90 28.68 -1.65
C ALA A 23 -14.45 27.59 -0.66
N TYR A 24 -15.06 27.51 0.52
CA TYR A 24 -14.77 26.46 1.51
C TYR A 24 -15.20 25.08 1.00
N PHE A 25 -16.43 24.94 0.49
CA PHE A 25 -16.92 23.69 -0.08
C PHE A 25 -16.12 23.27 -1.32
N GLN A 26 -15.80 24.22 -2.21
CA GLN A 26 -15.03 23.94 -3.42
C GLN A 26 -13.60 23.46 -3.10
N ARG A 27 -12.96 24.02 -2.07
CA ARG A 27 -11.65 23.53 -1.59
C ARG A 27 -11.73 22.11 -1.04
N ARG A 28 -12.81 21.77 -0.32
CA ARG A 28 -13.02 20.43 0.22
C ARG A 28 -13.24 19.41 -0.90
N ALA A 29 -14.15 19.71 -1.82
CA ALA A 29 -14.43 18.87 -2.99
C ALA A 29 -13.19 18.69 -3.87
N PHE A 30 -12.40 19.76 -4.07
CA PHE A 30 -11.14 19.67 -4.81
C PHE A 30 -10.11 18.79 -4.09
N ARG A 31 -9.93 18.93 -2.76
CA ARG A 31 -9.02 18.07 -2.00
C ARG A 31 -9.43 16.60 -2.10
N GLN A 32 -10.72 16.30 -1.94
CA GLN A 32 -11.23 14.94 -2.08
C GLN A 32 -11.00 14.38 -3.48
N ALA A 33 -11.31 15.14 -4.54
CA ALA A 33 -11.08 14.71 -5.92
C ALA A 33 -9.59 14.47 -6.21
N VAL A 34 -8.72 15.30 -5.64
CA VAL A 34 -7.26 15.15 -5.76
C VAL A 34 -6.76 13.92 -5.00
N GLU A 35 -7.18 13.74 -3.76
CA GLU A 35 -6.83 12.58 -2.92
C GLU A 35 -7.29 11.28 -3.59
N SER A 36 -8.55 11.21 -4.02
CA SER A 36 -9.11 10.04 -4.70
C SER A 36 -8.33 9.68 -5.97
N LYS A 37 -7.99 10.66 -6.81
CA LYS A 37 -7.20 10.45 -8.04
C LYS A 37 -5.78 9.94 -7.77
N TYR A 38 -5.10 10.47 -6.75
CA TYR A 38 -3.76 10.01 -6.40
C TYR A 38 -3.79 8.65 -5.71
N SER A 39 -4.84 8.37 -4.93
CA SER A 39 -5.09 7.06 -4.33
C SER A 39 -5.33 5.98 -5.39
N GLU A 40 -6.17 6.24 -6.39
CA GLU A 40 -6.40 5.32 -7.52
C GLU A 40 -5.08 5.01 -8.26
N LYS A 41 -4.30 6.05 -8.58
CA LYS A 41 -3.01 5.86 -9.24
C LYS A 41 -2.00 5.08 -8.38
N LEU A 42 -2.02 5.28 -7.06
CA LEU A 42 -1.20 4.52 -6.12
C LEU A 42 -1.62 3.04 -6.09
N ILE A 43 -2.92 2.75 -6.21
CA ILE A 43 -3.45 1.39 -6.26
C ILE A 43 -2.97 0.68 -7.54
N ASP A 44 -3.12 1.32 -8.70
CA ASP A 44 -2.68 0.75 -9.97
C ASP A 44 -1.19 0.39 -9.91
N LEU A 45 -0.37 1.34 -9.44
CA LEU A 45 1.07 1.09 -9.24
C LEU A 45 1.33 -0.05 -8.26
N ARG A 46 0.57 -0.17 -7.17
CA ARG A 46 0.71 -1.30 -6.23
C ARG A 46 0.32 -2.61 -6.87
N PHE A 47 -0.75 -2.67 -7.66
CA PHE A 47 -1.16 -3.88 -8.36
C PHE A 47 -0.07 -4.36 -9.32
N ASP A 48 0.44 -3.45 -10.16
CA ASP A 48 1.48 -3.75 -11.14
C ASP A 48 2.77 -4.25 -10.46
N ASN A 49 3.16 -3.62 -9.35
CA ASN A 49 4.42 -3.95 -8.67
C ASN A 49 4.30 -5.12 -7.70
N TYR A 50 3.14 -5.39 -7.10
CA TYR A 50 3.03 -6.44 -6.08
C TYR A 50 2.89 -7.84 -6.67
N GLN A 51 2.40 -7.95 -7.91
CA GLN A 51 2.30 -9.24 -8.60
C GLN A 51 3.65 -9.97 -8.62
N SER A 52 4.73 -9.29 -9.03
CA SER A 52 6.07 -9.89 -9.07
C SER A 52 6.54 -10.32 -7.68
N ALA A 53 6.18 -9.60 -6.62
CA ALA A 53 6.52 -9.98 -5.26
C ALA A 53 5.89 -11.33 -4.87
N PHE A 54 4.61 -11.54 -5.23
CA PHE A 54 3.90 -12.79 -4.99
C PHE A 54 4.51 -13.95 -5.78
N GLU A 55 4.93 -13.71 -7.02
CA GLU A 55 5.60 -14.70 -7.85
C GLU A 55 6.96 -15.10 -7.28
N ILE A 56 7.79 -14.13 -6.88
CA ILE A 56 9.12 -14.36 -6.28
C ILE A 56 9.00 -15.23 -5.03
N VAL A 57 8.14 -14.86 -4.07
CA VAL A 57 7.97 -15.65 -2.83
C VAL A 57 7.24 -16.96 -3.05
N GLY A 58 6.45 -17.08 -4.13
CA GLY A 58 5.77 -18.31 -4.53
C GLY A 58 6.73 -19.41 -4.99
N LYS A 59 7.95 -19.04 -5.41
CA LYS A 59 9.02 -20.00 -5.76
C LYS A 59 9.57 -20.77 -4.56
N ILE A 60 9.33 -20.28 -3.34
CA ILE A 60 9.82 -20.93 -2.11
C ILE A 60 9.02 -22.21 -1.90
N SER A 61 9.63 -23.35 -2.24
CA SER A 61 9.07 -24.68 -2.05
C SER A 61 9.98 -25.56 -1.19
N LEU A 62 9.39 -26.60 -0.60
CA LEU A 62 10.12 -27.65 0.11
C LEU A 62 10.78 -28.59 -0.92
N THR A 63 11.82 -28.12 -1.61
CA THR A 63 12.64 -29.00 -2.47
C THR A 63 13.60 -29.85 -1.65
N LYS A 64 13.85 -31.09 -2.09
CA LYS A 64 14.77 -32.03 -1.45
C LYS A 64 16.23 -31.68 -1.79
N GLY A 65 17.07 -31.47 -0.77
CA GLY A 65 18.54 -31.41 -0.90
C GLY A 65 19.19 -30.05 -0.56
N ARG A 66 20.15 -30.10 0.38
CA ARG A 66 20.85 -28.97 1.03
C ARG A 66 21.45 -27.92 0.10
N ARG A 67 22.16 -28.37 -0.94
CA ARG A 67 22.90 -27.48 -1.84
C ARG A 67 21.94 -26.73 -2.77
N SER A 68 20.97 -27.45 -3.33
CA SER A 68 19.93 -26.87 -4.19
C SER A 68 19.06 -25.88 -3.43
N GLN A 69 18.74 -26.16 -2.16
CA GLN A 69 17.88 -25.27 -1.37
C GLN A 69 18.55 -23.95 -1.01
N LYS A 70 19.84 -23.98 -0.65
CA LYS A 70 20.61 -22.77 -0.33
C LYS A 70 20.71 -21.83 -1.53
N ASP A 71 21.05 -22.36 -2.70
CA ASP A 71 21.20 -21.56 -3.92
C ASP A 71 19.85 -20.98 -4.37
N THR A 72 18.76 -21.76 -4.26
CA THR A 72 17.39 -21.27 -4.51
C THR A 72 17.01 -20.12 -3.58
N LEU A 73 17.19 -20.29 -2.26
CA LEU A 73 16.85 -19.23 -1.30
C LEU A 73 17.71 -17.97 -1.50
N LYS A 74 18.98 -18.12 -1.86
CA LYS A 74 19.85 -17.00 -2.20
C LYS A 74 19.37 -16.28 -3.46
N SER A 75 19.00 -17.00 -4.52
CA SER A 75 18.43 -16.42 -5.74
C SER A 75 17.16 -15.65 -5.45
N ILE A 76 16.22 -16.25 -4.72
CA ILE A 76 14.96 -15.61 -4.32
C ILE A 76 15.21 -14.36 -3.47
N THR A 77 16.19 -14.40 -2.57
CA THR A 77 16.55 -13.23 -1.75
C THR A 77 17.04 -12.07 -2.61
N GLU A 78 17.85 -12.34 -3.63
CA GLU A 78 18.38 -11.31 -4.52
C GLU A 78 17.30 -10.79 -5.49
N GLU A 79 16.44 -11.66 -6.01
CA GLU A 79 15.26 -11.26 -6.79
C GLU A 79 14.34 -10.35 -5.96
N LEU A 80 14.05 -10.73 -4.72
CA LEU A 80 13.19 -9.93 -3.83
C LEU A 80 13.85 -8.59 -3.47
N ARG A 81 15.18 -8.55 -3.34
CA ARG A 81 15.94 -7.32 -3.15
C ARG A 81 15.86 -6.43 -4.37
N SER A 82 16.08 -6.97 -5.57
CA SER A 82 16.02 -6.22 -6.82
C SER A 82 14.62 -5.62 -7.03
N TRP A 83 13.58 -6.42 -6.80
CA TRP A 83 12.20 -5.95 -6.78
C TRP A 83 12.00 -4.79 -5.81
N HIS A 84 12.45 -4.95 -4.55
CA HIS A 84 12.30 -3.91 -3.53
C HIS A 84 13.04 -2.63 -3.89
N CYS A 85 14.27 -2.71 -4.40
CA CYS A 85 15.06 -1.55 -4.83
C CYS A 85 14.47 -0.82 -6.05
N GLY A 86 13.50 -1.43 -6.74
CA GLY A 86 12.74 -0.80 -7.80
C GLY A 86 11.61 0.11 -7.30
N PRO A 87 10.58 0.34 -8.14
CA PRO A 87 9.42 1.19 -7.80
C PRO A 87 8.63 0.70 -6.58
N ALA A 88 8.71 -0.59 -6.25
CA ALA A 88 8.07 -1.18 -5.09
C ALA A 88 8.42 -0.46 -3.78
N SER A 89 9.68 -0.05 -3.58
CA SER A 89 10.10 0.67 -2.36
C SER A 89 9.33 1.98 -2.12
N MET A 90 8.85 2.63 -3.18
CA MET A 90 8.16 3.92 -3.10
C MET A 90 6.67 3.78 -2.84
N VAL A 91 6.07 2.67 -3.29
CA VAL A 91 4.62 2.46 -3.21
C VAL A 91 4.20 1.65 -1.98
N MET A 92 5.15 0.97 -1.32
CA MET A 92 4.89 0.18 -0.12
C MET A 92 4.52 1.04 1.09
N SER A 93 3.55 0.57 1.87
CA SER A 93 3.31 1.15 3.19
C SER A 93 4.45 0.80 4.16
N SER A 94 4.54 1.54 5.26
CA SER A 94 5.45 1.22 6.36
C SER A 94 5.26 -0.20 6.90
N LYS A 95 4.02 -0.69 6.94
CA LYS A 95 3.68 -2.06 7.38
C LYS A 95 4.27 -3.10 6.43
N SER A 96 4.11 -2.90 5.13
CA SER A 96 4.67 -3.77 4.10
C SER A 96 6.20 -3.73 4.09
N GLN A 97 6.79 -2.54 4.27
CA GLN A 97 8.24 -2.38 4.36
C GLN A 97 8.83 -3.17 5.54
N ASN A 98 8.16 -3.09 6.70
CA ASN A 98 8.55 -3.83 7.89
C ASN A 98 8.43 -5.35 7.69
N ALA A 99 7.36 -5.80 7.03
CA ALA A 99 7.17 -7.22 6.72
C ALA A 99 8.24 -7.74 5.73
N TYR A 100 8.57 -6.97 4.69
CA TYR A 100 9.68 -7.25 3.78
C TYR A 100 11.01 -7.40 4.53
N ASN A 101 11.34 -6.46 5.42
CA ASN A 101 12.58 -6.50 6.20
C ASN A 101 12.66 -7.71 7.14
N ARG A 102 11.51 -8.19 7.67
CA ARG A 102 11.46 -9.44 8.44
C ARG A 102 11.69 -10.65 7.55
N LEU A 103 11.00 -10.74 6.42
CA LEU A 103 11.16 -11.83 5.45
C LEU A 103 12.60 -11.92 4.93
N ARG A 104 13.19 -10.80 4.51
CA ARG A 104 14.57 -10.74 4.00
C ARG A 104 15.57 -11.24 5.05
N ARG A 105 15.48 -10.77 6.30
CA ARG A 105 16.35 -11.25 7.39
C ARG A 105 16.18 -12.75 7.61
N ARG A 106 14.95 -13.25 7.50
CA ARG A 106 14.65 -14.67 7.67
C ARG A 106 15.28 -15.52 6.58
N LEU A 107 15.09 -15.13 5.31
CA LEU A 107 15.70 -15.79 4.16
C LEU A 107 17.23 -15.87 4.29
N ILE A 108 17.86 -14.74 4.66
CA ILE A 108 19.31 -14.66 4.88
C ILE A 108 19.76 -15.64 5.96
N SER A 109 19.14 -15.58 7.13
CA SER A 109 19.46 -16.48 8.24
C SER A 109 19.28 -17.95 7.87
N THR A 110 18.22 -18.29 7.12
CA THR A 110 17.94 -19.66 6.69
C THR A 110 19.02 -20.19 5.73
N TYR A 111 19.40 -19.44 4.69
CA TYR A 111 20.41 -19.96 3.74
C TYR A 111 21.85 -19.89 4.28
N GLU A 112 22.16 -18.98 5.21
CA GLU A 112 23.48 -18.87 5.85
C GLU A 112 23.72 -19.98 6.88
N SER A 113 22.70 -20.32 7.68
CA SER A 113 22.77 -21.43 8.64
C SER A 113 22.97 -22.79 7.96
N GLY A 114 22.61 -22.91 6.68
CA GLY A 114 22.67 -24.17 5.94
C GLY A 114 21.76 -25.24 6.52
N LEU A 115 20.76 -24.85 7.31
CA LEU A 115 19.68 -25.71 7.78
C LEU A 115 18.70 -25.95 6.62
N GLU A 116 18.41 -27.21 6.30
CA GLU A 116 17.34 -27.48 5.35
C GLU A 116 15.99 -27.09 5.97
N LEU A 117 15.07 -26.60 5.14
CA LEU A 117 13.68 -26.42 5.59
C LEU A 117 13.04 -27.75 6.01
N ASN A 118 13.57 -28.88 5.53
CA ASN A 118 13.07 -30.20 5.88
C ASN A 118 13.65 -30.73 7.20
N ASP A 119 14.82 -30.22 7.63
CA ASP A 119 15.55 -30.73 8.80
C ASP A 119 15.13 -30.02 10.10
N ASP A 120 14.69 -28.76 10.00
CA ASP A 120 14.21 -27.98 11.14
C ASP A 120 12.82 -27.40 10.83
N GLN A 121 11.80 -28.14 11.26
CA GLN A 121 10.41 -27.76 11.10
C GLN A 121 10.11 -26.38 11.73
N SER A 122 10.75 -26.03 12.86
CA SER A 122 10.58 -24.71 13.47
C SER A 122 11.12 -23.61 12.58
N ASN A 123 12.24 -23.84 11.89
CA ASN A 123 12.80 -22.87 10.97
C ASN A 123 11.92 -22.69 9.72
N ALA A 124 11.38 -23.78 9.18
CA ALA A 124 10.44 -23.75 8.07
C ALA A 124 9.15 -23.01 8.42
N GLU A 125 8.54 -23.32 9.57
CA GLU A 125 7.33 -22.64 10.05
C GLU A 125 7.54 -21.14 10.18
N LYS A 126 8.67 -20.71 10.75
CA LYS A 126 9.00 -19.29 10.88
C LYS A 126 9.25 -18.61 9.54
N LEU A 127 9.84 -19.30 8.55
CA LEU A 127 9.99 -18.76 7.19
C LEU A 127 8.63 -18.61 6.51
N PHE A 128 7.79 -19.65 6.54
CA PHE A 128 6.45 -19.60 5.95
C PHE A 128 5.55 -18.59 6.63
N SER A 129 5.68 -18.40 7.95
CA SER A 129 5.02 -17.32 8.69
C SER A 129 5.49 -15.95 8.18
N ALA A 130 6.80 -15.72 8.01
CA ALA A 130 7.31 -14.45 7.46
C ALA A 130 6.84 -14.19 6.01
N ILE A 131 6.73 -15.24 5.18
CA ILE A 131 6.16 -15.15 3.83
C ILE A 131 4.68 -14.77 3.91
N SER A 132 3.91 -15.43 4.76
CA SER A 132 2.49 -15.17 4.95
C SER A 132 2.25 -13.74 5.43
N ASP A 133 3.02 -13.27 6.42
CA ASP A 133 2.96 -11.91 6.95
C ASP A 133 3.24 -10.87 5.85
N PHE A 134 4.27 -11.11 5.04
CA PHE A 134 4.61 -10.25 3.92
C PHE A 134 3.47 -10.19 2.89
N ARG A 135 2.94 -11.35 2.48
CA ARG A 135 1.80 -11.44 1.56
C ARG A 135 0.57 -10.74 2.13
N HIS A 136 0.29 -10.89 3.43
CA HIS A 136 -0.83 -10.22 4.09
C HIS A 136 -0.64 -8.71 4.15
N ALA A 137 0.58 -8.22 4.40
CA ALA A 137 0.86 -6.79 4.40
C ALA A 137 0.65 -6.17 3.00
N LEU A 138 1.14 -6.82 1.95
CA LEU A 138 0.89 -6.38 0.57
C LEU A 138 -0.60 -6.38 0.23
N LYS A 139 -1.33 -7.44 0.59
CA LYS A 139 -2.80 -7.48 0.41
C LYS A 139 -3.52 -6.40 1.21
N PHE A 140 -3.02 -6.08 2.40
CA PHE A 140 -3.59 -5.04 3.24
C PHE A 140 -3.42 -3.65 2.62
N ASP A 141 -2.27 -3.37 2.00
CA ASP A 141 -2.05 -2.14 1.23
C ASP A 141 -3.02 -1.99 0.05
N LEU A 142 -3.49 -3.11 -0.52
CA LEU A 142 -4.52 -3.12 -1.56
C LEU A 142 -5.94 -2.97 -0.95
N ARG A 143 -6.18 -3.58 0.22
CA ARG A 143 -7.49 -3.59 0.91
C ARG A 143 -7.84 -2.28 1.61
N LEU A 144 -6.88 -1.62 2.26
CA LEU A 144 -7.12 -0.38 3.01
C LEU A 144 -7.78 0.68 2.12
N LEU A 145 -7.40 0.69 0.84
CA LEU A 145 -7.88 1.66 -0.15
C LEU A 145 -9.20 1.25 -0.83
N PHE A 146 -9.51 -0.05 -0.94
CA PHE A 146 -10.82 -0.49 -1.44
C PHE A 146 -11.95 -0.08 -0.50
N ASN A 147 -11.73 -0.17 0.82
CA ASN A 147 -12.71 0.27 1.80
C ASN A 147 -12.86 1.80 1.84
N GLU A 148 -11.76 2.55 1.63
CA GLU A 148 -11.81 4.03 1.51
C GLU A 148 -12.60 4.44 0.25
N LEU A 149 -12.32 3.82 -0.91
CA LEU A 149 -13.04 4.06 -2.16
C LEU A 149 -14.53 3.65 -2.11
N GLU A 150 -14.89 2.56 -1.44
CA GLU A 150 -16.29 2.19 -1.23
C GLU A 150 -17.03 3.15 -0.29
N SER A 151 -16.35 3.63 0.77
CA SER A 151 -16.95 4.61 1.69
C SER A 151 -17.23 5.95 0.99
N GLU A 152 -16.34 6.40 0.10
CA GLU A 152 -16.52 7.62 -0.68
C GLU A 152 -17.69 7.54 -1.67
N LYS A 153 -17.95 6.36 -2.26
CA LYS A 153 -19.08 6.15 -3.18
C LYS A 153 -20.44 6.18 -2.47
N PHE A 154 -20.50 5.79 -1.21
CA PHE A 154 -21.74 5.82 -0.42
C PHE A 154 -22.11 7.24 0.03
N ASP A 155 -21.13 8.06 0.37
CA ASP A 155 -21.37 9.46 0.76
C ASP A 155 -21.81 10.32 -0.44
N ALA A 156 -21.29 10.06 -1.64
CA ALA A 156 -21.68 10.77 -2.87
C ALA A 156 -23.09 10.45 -3.41
N HIS A 157 -23.78 9.45 -2.83
CA HIS A 157 -25.16 9.09 -3.16
C HIS A 157 -26.16 9.39 -2.03
N SER A 158 -25.69 10.02 -0.95
CA SER A 158 -26.49 10.37 0.22
C SER A 158 -26.80 11.88 0.34
N GLU A 159 -26.36 12.69 -0.63
CA GLU A 159 -26.75 14.11 -0.82
C GLU A 159 -27.75 14.26 -1.98
#